data_AF-A0A6S7JV82-F1
#
_entry.id   AF-A0A6S7JV82-F1
#
_cell.length_a   1.000
_cell.length_b   1.000
_cell.length_c   1.000
_cell.angle_alpha   90.00
_cell.angle_beta   90.00
_cell.angle_gamma   90.00
#
_symmetry.space_group_name_H-M   'P 1'
#
loop_
_entity.id
_entity.type
_entity.pdbx_description
1 polymer ?
#
loop_
_entity_poly.entity_id
_entity_poly.type
_entity_poly.pdbx_seq_one_letter_code
_entity_poly.pdbx_strand_id
1 'polypeptide(L)'
;TGTEDEYDEACQALNKHFKPRKNTSFEIFKFRKANQLVGETLDHHVRLVQKATYCEFSNLDTEIKAQIELGSNSKQLRRHAFRKPKLTLAELLDYGRTLETVEEDASGIEQNMNEIPMKDIHAVRRNAAATTPKKI
;
A
#
# COMPACT_ATOMS: atom_id res chain seq x y z
N THR A 1 29.44 10.84 -51.80
CA THR A 1 28.01 10.51 -51.97
C THR A 1 27.70 9.44 -50.96
N GLY A 2 26.95 9.77 -49.91
CA GLY A 2 26.55 8.78 -48.91
C GLY A 2 25.37 7.97 -49.42
N THR A 3 25.40 6.64 -49.27
CA THR A 3 24.24 5.78 -49.55
C THR A 3 23.23 5.88 -48.40
N GLU A 4 21.99 5.44 -48.64
CA GLU A 4 20.93 5.42 -47.62
C GLU A 4 21.32 4.51 -46.42
N ASP A 5 22.02 3.41 -46.71
CA ASP A 5 22.56 2.49 -45.70
C ASP A 5 23.63 3.15 -44.81
N GLU A 6 24.52 3.96 -45.40
CA GLU A 6 25.54 4.71 -44.64
C GLU A 6 24.93 5.80 -43.74
N TYR A 7 23.82 6.40 -44.18
CA TYR A 7 23.07 7.35 -43.36
C TYR A 7 22.43 6.66 -42.15
N ASP A 8 21.76 5.54 -42.36
CA ASP A 8 21.12 4.78 -41.27
C ASP A 8 22.14 4.21 -40.27
N GLU A 9 23.27 3.68 -40.74
CA GLU A 9 24.36 3.25 -39.86
C GLU A 9 24.92 4.40 -39.01
N ALA A 10 25.13 5.57 -39.63
CA ALA A 10 25.59 6.76 -38.90
C ALA A 10 24.58 7.20 -37.85
N CYS A 11 23.29 7.23 -38.19
CA CYS A 11 22.21 7.55 -37.25
C CYS A 11 22.14 6.55 -36.09
N GLN A 12 22.29 5.24 -36.35
CA GLN A 12 22.32 4.23 -35.29
C GLN A 12 23.55 4.38 -34.39
N ALA A 13 24.72 4.62 -34.96
CA ALA A 13 25.96 4.83 -34.20
C ALA A 13 25.86 6.07 -33.31
N LEU A 14 25.35 7.19 -33.86
CA LEU A 14 25.12 8.43 -33.11
C LEU A 14 24.09 8.21 -31.99
N ASN A 15 22.96 7.57 -32.29
CA ASN A 15 21.94 7.26 -31.28
C ASN A 15 22.46 6.35 -30.16
N LYS A 16 23.33 5.38 -30.49
CA LYS A 16 23.98 4.51 -29.49
C LYS A 16 24.98 5.28 -28.64
N HIS A 17 25.75 6.19 -29.24
CA HIS A 17 26.80 6.95 -28.57
C HIS A 17 26.23 8.07 -27.68
N PHE A 18 25.21 8.76 -28.16
CA PHE A 18 24.58 9.91 -27.50
C PHE A 18 23.30 9.58 -26.75
N LYS A 19 22.83 8.32 -26.75
CA LYS A 19 21.76 7.89 -25.85
C LYS A 19 22.21 8.26 -24.42
N PRO A 20 21.44 9.08 -23.68
CA PRO A 20 21.69 9.24 -22.27
C PRO A 20 21.74 7.86 -21.66
N ARG A 21 22.90 7.46 -21.11
CA ARG A 21 23.00 6.20 -20.38
C ARG A 21 22.10 6.37 -19.16
N LYS A 22 20.84 5.93 -19.29
CA LYS A 22 19.95 5.77 -18.14
C LYS A 22 20.72 4.90 -17.18
N ASN A 23 21.09 5.47 -16.04
CA ASN A 23 21.80 4.72 -15.04
C ASN A 23 20.76 3.85 -14.35
N THR A 24 20.48 2.67 -14.94
CA THR A 24 19.48 1.72 -14.45
C THR A 24 19.72 1.42 -12.96
N SER A 25 20.98 1.32 -12.54
CA SER A 25 21.34 1.15 -11.12
C SER A 25 20.89 2.32 -10.24
N PHE A 26 21.00 3.56 -10.72
CA PHE A 26 20.51 4.74 -10.01
C PHE A 26 18.97 4.80 -9.96
N GLU A 27 18.29 4.40 -11.04
CA GLU A 27 16.83 4.29 -11.05
C GLU A 27 16.33 3.23 -10.06
N ILE A 28 16.96 2.05 -10.04
CA ILE A 28 16.70 1.00 -9.06
C ILE A 28 16.96 1.51 -7.63
N PHE A 29 18.04 2.25 -7.41
CA PHE A 29 18.31 2.87 -6.11
C PHE A 29 17.16 3.80 -5.67
N LYS A 30 16.70 4.69 -6.56
CA LYS A 30 15.55 5.58 -6.29
C LYS A 30 14.27 4.79 -6.02
N PHE A 31 14.04 3.70 -6.73
CA PHE A 31 12.91 2.80 -6.51
C PHE A 31 12.97 2.15 -5.12
N ARG A 32 14.11 1.56 -4.74
CA ARG A 32 14.28 0.89 -3.44
C ARG A 32 14.22 1.85 -2.24
N LYS A 33 14.55 3.12 -2.44
CA LYS A 33 14.41 4.17 -1.43
C LYS A 33 12.97 4.68 -1.27
N ALA A 34 12.05 4.31 -2.14
CA ALA A 34 10.66 4.75 -2.06
C ALA A 34 9.88 3.91 -1.04
N ASN A 35 9.75 4.45 0.18
CA ASN A 35 8.86 3.90 1.21
C ASN A 35 7.49 4.60 1.19
N GLN A 36 6.50 3.96 1.81
CA GLN A 36 5.21 4.57 2.12
C GLN A 36 5.42 5.72 3.11
N LEU A 37 4.91 6.91 2.78
CA LEU A 37 4.99 8.07 3.66
C LEU A 37 4.05 7.88 4.86
N VAL A 38 4.32 8.59 5.96
CA VAL A 38 3.44 8.58 7.14
C VAL A 38 2.08 9.16 6.74
N GLY A 39 1.00 8.41 7.01
CA GLY A 39 -0.36 8.79 6.64
C GLY A 39 -0.73 8.54 5.17
N GLU A 40 0.18 8.06 4.33
CA GLU A 40 -0.13 7.65 2.96
C GLU A 40 -0.81 6.27 2.98
N THR A 41 -1.80 6.04 2.12
CA THR A 41 -2.45 4.73 1.95
C THR A 41 -1.60 3.79 1.08
N LEU A 42 -2.08 2.58 0.84
CA LEU A 42 -1.45 1.59 -0.03
C LEU A 42 -1.50 2.00 -1.51
N ASP A 43 -2.22 3.07 -1.85
CA ASP A 43 -2.16 3.67 -3.18
C ASP A 43 -0.78 4.27 -3.53
N HIS A 44 0.16 4.34 -2.56
CA HIS A 44 1.57 4.56 -2.85
C HIS A 44 2.16 3.57 -3.88
N HIS A 45 1.54 2.41 -4.10
CA HIS A 45 1.94 1.47 -5.16
C HIS A 45 1.95 2.12 -6.55
N VAL A 46 1.06 3.09 -6.83
CA VAL A 46 1.04 3.82 -8.11
C VAL A 46 2.35 4.60 -8.29
N ARG A 47 2.84 5.23 -7.22
CA ARG A 47 4.13 5.94 -7.20
C ARG A 47 5.31 4.98 -7.37
N LEU A 48 5.21 3.75 -6.87
CA LEU A 48 6.22 2.70 -7.10
C LEU A 48 6.26 2.29 -8.58
N VAL A 49 5.10 2.09 -9.21
CA VAL A 49 5.01 1.75 -10.65
C VAL A 49 5.64 2.85 -11.50
N GLN A 50 5.35 4.13 -11.21
CA GLN A 50 5.96 5.27 -11.91
C GLN A 50 7.49 5.26 -11.80
N LYS A 51 8.05 4.96 -10.62
CA LYS A 51 9.50 4.88 -10.40
C LYS A 51 10.13 3.67 -11.08
N ALA A 52 9.41 2.56 -11.19
CA ALA A 52 9.88 1.35 -11.82
C ALA A 52 10.01 1.46 -13.36
N THR A 53 9.33 2.44 -13.99
CA THR A 53 9.38 2.71 -15.45
C THR A 53 10.79 2.73 -16.04
N TYR A 54 11.78 3.18 -15.27
CA TYR A 54 13.17 3.32 -15.72
C TYR A 54 14.13 2.29 -15.14
N CYS A 55 13.61 1.31 -14.40
CA CYS A 55 14.42 0.30 -13.70
C CYS A 55 14.73 -0.94 -14.54
N GLU A 56 14.09 -1.10 -15.71
CA GLU A 56 14.30 -2.25 -16.62
C GLU A 56 14.08 -3.61 -15.93
N PHE A 57 13.16 -3.67 -14.97
CA PHE A 57 12.82 -4.92 -14.29
C PHE A 57 12.21 -5.93 -15.25
N SER A 58 12.66 -7.18 -15.16
CA SER A 58 12.14 -8.30 -15.95
C SER A 58 10.72 -8.69 -15.55
N ASN A 59 10.36 -8.49 -14.28
CA ASN A 59 9.02 -8.72 -13.76
C ASN A 59 8.62 -7.59 -12.80
N LEU A 60 7.83 -6.66 -13.30
CA LEU A 60 7.40 -5.48 -12.56
C LEU A 60 6.61 -5.85 -11.30
N ASP A 61 5.66 -6.77 -11.40
CA ASP A 61 4.79 -7.15 -10.27
C ASP A 61 5.59 -7.73 -9.10
N THR A 62 6.59 -8.56 -9.40
CA THR A 62 7.48 -9.14 -8.39
C THR A 62 8.22 -8.03 -7.65
N GLU A 63 8.67 -7.01 -8.38
CA GLU A 63 9.47 -5.93 -7.82
C GLU A 63 8.64 -4.92 -7.02
N ILE A 64 7.45 -4.60 -7.49
CA ILE A 64 6.48 -3.80 -6.74
C ILE A 64 6.07 -4.53 -5.45
N LYS A 65 5.78 -5.83 -5.53
CA LYS A 65 5.42 -6.64 -4.36
C LYS A 65 6.53 -6.63 -3.32
N ALA A 66 7.77 -6.92 -3.74
CA ALA A 66 8.93 -6.89 -2.84
C ALA A 66 9.14 -5.50 -2.21
N GLN A 67 8.91 -4.44 -2.98
CA GLN A 67 9.03 -3.08 -2.46
C GLN A 67 7.90 -2.70 -1.49
N ILE A 68 6.68 -3.18 -1.67
CA ILE A 68 5.58 -3.02 -0.69
C ILE A 68 5.92 -3.80 0.59
N GLU A 69 6.39 -5.04 0.47
CA GLU A 69 6.82 -5.87 1.60
C GLU A 69 7.96 -5.22 2.39
N LEU A 70 8.84 -4.45 1.76
CA LEU A 70 9.94 -3.73 2.41
C LEU A 70 9.52 -2.34 2.94
N GLY A 71 8.80 -1.57 2.14
CA GLY A 71 8.59 -0.13 2.33
C GLY A 71 7.22 0.28 2.91
N SER A 72 6.28 -0.66 3.09
CA SER A 72 4.97 -0.33 3.68
C SER A 72 5.04 -0.09 5.19
N ASN A 73 4.19 0.79 5.71
CA ASN A 73 4.07 1.05 7.16
C ASN A 73 3.30 -0.07 7.90
N SER A 74 2.50 -0.88 7.19
CA SER A 74 1.67 -1.92 7.81
C SER A 74 2.48 -3.18 8.13
N LYS A 75 2.75 -3.40 9.42
CA LYS A 75 3.36 -4.66 9.92
C LYS A 75 2.44 -5.86 9.65
N GLN A 76 1.13 -5.67 9.68
CA GLN A 76 0.16 -6.73 9.43
C GLN A 76 0.16 -7.17 7.97
N LEU A 77 0.18 -6.22 7.03
CA LEU A 77 0.33 -6.48 5.60
C LEU A 77 1.59 -7.31 5.31
N ARG A 78 2.72 -6.87 5.86
CA ARG A 78 4.01 -7.55 5.69
C ARG A 78 4.02 -8.98 6.24
N ARG A 79 3.46 -9.18 7.45
CA ARG A 79 3.32 -10.53 8.02
C ARG A 79 2.41 -11.42 7.19
N HIS A 80 1.35 -10.88 6.59
CA HIS A 80 0.47 -11.63 5.69
C HIS A 80 1.23 -12.10 4.44
N ALA A 81 1.97 -11.19 3.80
CA ALA A 81 2.79 -11.51 2.64
C ALA A 81 3.79 -12.64 2.92
N PHE A 82 4.53 -12.57 4.04
CA PHE A 82 5.52 -13.59 4.40
C PHE A 82 4.92 -14.95 4.75
N ARG A 83 3.66 -15.01 5.19
CA ARG A 83 2.95 -16.29 5.41
C ARG A 83 2.53 -16.97 4.11
N LYS A 84 2.36 -16.21 3.03
CA LYS A 84 1.89 -16.69 1.73
C LYS A 84 2.93 -16.38 0.65
N PRO A 85 4.00 -17.19 0.51
CA PRO A 85 5.10 -16.89 -0.41
C PRO A 85 4.67 -16.79 -1.89
N LYS A 86 3.55 -17.44 -2.27
CA LYS A 86 2.98 -17.40 -3.62
C LYS A 86 1.95 -16.29 -3.84
N LEU A 87 1.76 -15.39 -2.86
CA LEU A 87 0.83 -14.26 -2.98
C LEU A 87 1.24 -13.36 -4.15
N THR A 88 0.27 -13.04 -4.99
CA THR A 88 0.44 -12.12 -6.13
C THR A 88 0.40 -10.67 -5.66
N LEU A 89 0.86 -9.74 -6.52
CA LEU A 89 0.75 -8.30 -6.23
C LEU A 89 -0.72 -7.89 -6.05
N ALA A 90 -1.61 -8.36 -6.93
CA ALA A 90 -3.03 -8.03 -6.87
C ALA A 90 -3.67 -8.46 -5.54
N GLU A 91 -3.43 -9.69 -5.09
CA GLU A 91 -3.94 -10.19 -3.80
C GLU A 91 -3.34 -9.43 -2.61
N LEU A 92 -2.07 -9.02 -2.69
CA LEU A 92 -1.44 -8.21 -1.63
C LEU A 92 -2.09 -6.83 -1.53
N LEU A 93 -2.35 -6.18 -2.67
CA LEU A 93 -3.02 -4.88 -2.72
C LEU A 93 -4.46 -4.96 -2.22
N ASP A 94 -5.20 -5.99 -2.61
CA ASP A 94 -6.58 -6.22 -2.16
C ASP A 94 -6.67 -6.43 -0.65
N TYR A 95 -5.81 -7.30 -0.10
CA TYR A 95 -5.73 -7.51 1.34
C TYR A 95 -5.32 -6.23 2.09
N GLY A 96 -4.36 -5.47 1.54
CA GLY A 96 -3.92 -4.24 2.17
C GLY A 96 -4.98 -3.13 2.18
N ARG A 97 -5.76 -2.98 1.10
CA ARG A 97 -6.93 -2.07 1.08
C ARG A 97 -8.00 -2.50 2.06
N THR A 98 -8.24 -3.80 2.17
CA THR A 98 -9.17 -4.35 3.18
C THR A 98 -8.74 -3.97 4.60
N LEU A 99 -7.43 -4.00 4.90
CA LEU A 99 -6.93 -3.55 6.20
C LEU A 99 -7.20 -2.07 6.44
N GLU A 100 -7.01 -1.23 5.42
CA GLU A 100 -7.24 0.22 5.53
C GLU A 100 -8.72 0.53 5.80
N THR A 101 -9.63 -0.11 5.06
CA THR A 101 -11.08 0.02 5.28
C THR A 101 -11.49 -0.48 6.66
N VAL A 102 -10.98 -1.64 7.10
CA VAL A 102 -11.32 -2.18 8.44
C VAL A 102 -10.83 -1.26 9.56
N GLU A 103 -9.66 -0.66 9.42
CA GLU A 103 -9.12 0.27 10.42
C GLU A 103 -9.98 1.55 10.50
N GLU A 104 -10.44 2.06 9.35
CA GLU A 104 -11.34 3.21 9.25
C GLU A 104 -12.70 2.92 9.90
N ASP A 105 -13.31 1.78 9.55
CA ASP A 105 -14.59 1.34 10.10
C ASP A 105 -14.51 1.10 11.61
N ALA A 106 -13.45 0.43 12.08
CA ALA A 106 -13.22 0.17 13.50
C ALA A 106 -13.07 1.47 14.30
N SER A 107 -12.31 2.43 13.76
CA SER A 107 -12.15 3.76 14.37
C SER A 107 -13.50 4.48 14.51
N GLY A 108 -14.38 4.37 13.51
CA GLY A 108 -15.73 4.93 13.56
C GLY A 108 -16.61 4.30 14.64
N ILE A 109 -16.53 2.99 14.83
CA ILE A 109 -17.26 2.27 15.89
C ILE A 109 -16.77 2.70 17.27
N GLU A 110 -15.46 2.75 17.48
CA GLU A 110 -14.86 3.12 18.77
C GLU A 110 -15.19 4.56 19.17
N GLN A 111 -15.21 5.50 18.21
CA GLN A 111 -15.64 6.88 18.48
C GLN A 111 -17.11 6.95 18.90
N ASN A 112 -18.00 6.25 18.21
CA ASN A 112 -19.43 6.24 18.52
C ASN A 112 -19.74 5.59 19.89
N MET A 113 -18.97 4.58 20.30
CA MET A 113 -19.09 3.97 21.64
C MET A 113 -18.65 4.89 22.78
N ASN A 114 -17.71 5.81 22.53
CA ASN A 114 -17.25 6.79 23.52
C ASN A 114 -18.21 7.98 23.68
N GLU A 115 -19.16 8.18 22.76
CA GLU A 115 -20.16 9.25 22.81
C GLU A 115 -21.40 8.89 23.65
N ILE A 116 -21.56 7.64 24.11
CA ILE A 116 -22.64 7.26 25.04
C ILE A 116 -22.36 7.92 26.40
N PRO A 117 -23.15 8.92 26.83
CA PRO A 117 -22.88 9.62 28.07
C PRO A 117 -23.06 8.67 29.26
N MET A 118 -22.05 8.61 30.14
CA MET A 118 -22.03 7.82 31.38
C MET A 118 -23.23 8.08 32.33
N LYS A 119 -24.07 9.09 32.04
CA LYS A 119 -25.27 9.44 32.82
C LYS A 119 -26.40 8.41 32.73
N ASP A 120 -26.45 7.56 31.69
CA ASP A 120 -27.58 6.64 31.51
C ASP A 120 -27.41 5.27 32.19
N ILE A 121 -26.20 4.93 32.64
CA ILE A 121 -25.92 3.64 33.32
C ILE A 121 -26.58 3.59 34.72
N HIS A 122 -26.77 4.73 35.38
CA HIS A 122 -27.36 4.81 36.73
C HIS A 122 -28.91 4.74 36.77
N ALA A 123 -29.59 4.75 35.61
CA ALA A 123 -31.05 4.63 35.54
C ALA A 123 -31.52 3.17 35.60
N VAL A 124 -30.77 2.24 35.00
CA VAL A 124 -31.16 0.82 34.90
C VAL A 124 -31.13 0.11 36.26
N ARG A 125 -30.25 0.53 37.19
CA ARG A 125 -30.15 -0.09 38.52
C ARG A 125 -31.32 0.23 39.46
N ARG A 126 -32.09 1.30 39.21
CA ARG A 126 -33.21 1.70 40.08
C ARG A 126 -34.52 0.97 39.78
N ASN A 127 -34.71 0.47 38.56
CA ASN A 127 -35.97 -0.17 38.16
C ASN A 127 -36.08 -1.65 38.53
N ALA A 128 -34.99 -2.30 38.96
CA ALA A 128 -35.01 -3.70 39.41
C ALA A 128 -35.44 -3.87 40.88
N ALA A 129 -35.52 -2.78 41.67
CA ALA A 129 -35.82 -2.84 43.11
C ALA A 129 -37.31 -2.61 43.46
N ALA A 130 -38.17 -2.37 42.47
CA ALA A 130 -39.56 -1.95 42.68
C ALA A 130 -40.59 -2.98 42.18
N THR A 131 -40.37 -4.29 42.40
CA THR A 131 -41.44 -5.28 42.17
C THR A 131 -41.36 -6.44 43.18
N THR A 132 -41.82 -6.21 44.40
CA THR A 132 -42.24 -7.29 45.30
C THR A 132 -43.73 -7.12 45.64
N PRO A 133 -44.59 -8.12 45.36
CA PRO A 133 -46.03 -7.99 45.57
C PRO A 133 -46.40 -8.14 47.04
N LYS A 134 -47.32 -7.28 47.51
CA LYS A 134 -47.93 -7.30 48.85
C LYS A 134 -48.84 -8.52 48.98
N LYS A 135 -48.57 -9.43 49.92
CA LYS A 135 -49.49 -10.54 50.27
C LYS A 135 -50.62 -10.01 51.17
N ILE A 136 -51.83 -10.47 50.89
CA ILE A 136 -53.09 -10.28 51.63
C ILE A 136 -53.02 -11.02 52.97
#